data_AF-A0A9D2G5L4-F1
#
_entry.id   AF-A0A9D2G5L4-F1
#
_cell.length_a   1.000
_cell.length_b   1.000
_cell.length_c   1.000
_cell.angle_alpha   90.00
_cell.angle_beta   90.00
_cell.angle_gamma   90.00
#
_symmetry.space_group_name_H-M   'P 1'
#
loop_
_entity.id
_entity.type
_entity.pdbx_description
1 polymer ?
#
loop_
_entity_poly.entity_id
_entity_poly.type
_entity_poly.pdbx_seq_one_letter_code
_entity_poly.pdbx_strand_id
1 'polypeptide(L)'
;MDIRYTQIDNLPPLTWLAEIKNGIVEVIHGTRVETTENWFVEGAWSGEFAQGEFLDNDWFCGTGARLCGDKIIFSTPSHVAYGLFSKKCVGGGTGSPIAYFF
;
A
#
# COMPACT_ATOMS: atom_id res chain seq x y z
N MET A 1 5.37 11.04 -8.51
CA MET A 1 4.32 10.47 -7.62
C MET A 1 4.82 10.62 -6.20
N ASP A 2 3.93 10.85 -5.23
CA ASP A 2 4.29 11.11 -3.81
C ASP A 2 3.37 10.30 -2.90
N ILE A 3 3.85 9.79 -1.77
CA ILE A 3 3.02 9.09 -0.78
C ILE A 3 2.89 9.94 0.48
N ARG A 4 1.65 10.08 0.97
CA ARG A 4 1.33 10.81 2.20
C ARG A 4 0.59 9.91 3.15
N TYR A 5 0.98 9.95 4.43
CA TYR A 5 0.47 9.03 5.44
C TYR A 5 -0.36 9.76 6.48
N THR A 6 -1.46 9.15 6.89
CA THR A 6 -2.25 9.53 8.06
C THR A 6 -2.50 8.28 8.90
N GLN A 7 -1.80 8.17 10.03
CA GLN A 7 -2.08 7.11 10.99
C GLN A 7 -3.35 7.43 11.78
N ILE A 8 -4.22 6.44 11.92
CA ILE A 8 -5.43 6.48 12.72
C ILE A 8 -5.35 5.38 13.79
N ASP A 9 -5.11 5.76 15.04
CA ASP A 9 -4.81 4.82 16.14
C ASP A 9 -5.96 3.86 16.49
N ASN A 10 -7.20 4.21 16.13
CA ASN A 10 -8.38 3.36 16.35
C ASN A 10 -8.72 2.45 15.16
N LEU A 11 -7.94 2.46 14.08
CA LEU A 11 -8.01 1.40 13.07
C LEU A 11 -7.29 0.13 13.57
N PRO A 12 -7.72 -1.07 13.14
CA PRO A 12 -7.01 -2.29 13.47
C PRO A 12 -5.53 -2.20 13.02
N PRO A 13 -4.58 -2.75 13.80
CA PRO A 13 -3.19 -2.81 13.39
C PRO A 13 -3.05 -3.50 12.04
N LEU A 14 -2.05 -3.09 11.25
CA LEU A 14 -1.74 -3.60 9.90
C LEU A 14 -2.77 -3.23 8.81
N THR A 15 -3.90 -2.62 9.13
CA THR A 15 -4.87 -2.17 8.12
C THR A 15 -4.39 -0.92 7.40
N TRP A 16 -4.62 -0.85 6.09
CA TRP A 16 -4.35 0.36 5.29
C TRP A 16 -5.32 0.51 4.12
N LEU A 17 -5.43 1.76 3.67
CA LEU A 17 -6.22 2.24 2.54
C LEU A 17 -5.37 3.24 1.77
N ALA A 18 -5.24 3.06 0.45
CA ALA A 18 -4.56 3.98 -0.45
C ALA A 18 -5.53 4.59 -1.49
N GLU A 19 -5.65 5.91 -1.53
CA GLU A 19 -6.32 6.65 -2.58
C GLU A 19 -5.32 7.33 -3.50
N ILE A 20 -5.47 7.16 -4.82
CA ILE A 20 -4.57 7.75 -5.81
C ILE A 20 -5.29 8.88 -6.53
N LYS A 21 -4.84 10.12 -6.33
CA LYS A 21 -5.41 11.31 -6.95
C LYS A 21 -4.33 12.29 -7.36
N ASN A 22 -4.37 12.75 -8.61
CA ASN A 22 -3.46 13.77 -9.16
C ASN A 22 -1.96 13.48 -8.90
N GLY A 23 -1.55 12.21 -8.97
CA GLY A 23 -0.17 11.79 -8.74
C GLY A 23 0.26 11.74 -7.27
N ILE A 24 -0.68 11.87 -6.34
CA ILE A 24 -0.48 11.70 -4.89
C ILE A 24 -1.18 10.40 -4.47
N VAL A 25 -0.52 9.64 -3.61
CA VAL A 25 -1.06 8.45 -2.94
C VAL A 25 -1.32 8.82 -1.49
N GLU A 26 -2.58 9.00 -1.14
CA GLU A 26 -2.99 9.26 0.24
C GLU A 26 -3.24 7.93 0.93
N VAL A 27 -2.44 7.62 1.95
CA VAL A 27 -2.49 6.36 2.70
C VAL A 27 -3.02 6.63 4.10
N ILE A 28 -4.18 6.08 4.40
CA ILE A 28 -4.74 6.02 5.75
C ILE A 28 -4.42 4.63 6.31
N HIS A 29 -3.85 4.56 7.51
CA HIS A 29 -3.43 3.28 8.06
C HIS A 29 -3.61 3.19 9.58
N GLY A 30 -3.74 1.97 10.07
CA GLY A 30 -3.66 1.65 11.49
C GLY A 30 -2.21 1.59 11.97
N THR A 31 -2.04 1.23 13.23
CA THR A 31 -0.69 1.04 13.81
C THR A 31 0.03 -0.12 13.13
N ARG A 32 1.37 -0.13 13.19
CA ARG A 32 2.25 -1.22 12.70
C ARG A 32 2.28 -1.42 11.18
N VAL A 33 1.77 -0.48 10.39
CA VAL A 33 2.15 -0.34 8.99
C VAL A 33 3.46 0.44 8.93
N GLU A 34 4.49 -0.14 8.35
CA GLU A 34 5.75 0.56 8.13
C GLU A 34 5.59 1.54 6.97
N THR A 35 6.09 2.76 7.13
CA THR A 35 5.93 3.83 6.13
C THR A 35 7.27 4.50 5.86
N THR A 36 7.53 4.75 4.58
CA THR A 36 8.70 5.50 4.10
C THR A 36 8.28 6.44 2.97
N GLU A 37 9.18 7.29 2.51
CA GLU A 37 8.94 8.16 1.35
C GLU A 37 8.59 7.38 0.07
N ASN A 38 9.05 6.13 -0.05
CA ASN A 38 8.97 5.36 -1.31
C ASN A 38 8.11 4.11 -1.23
N TRP A 39 7.75 3.65 -0.04
CA TRP A 39 6.96 2.44 0.14
C TRP A 39 6.27 2.39 1.51
N PHE A 40 5.21 1.61 1.59
CA PHE A 40 4.60 1.19 2.84
C PHE A 40 4.27 -0.30 2.80
N VAL A 41 4.30 -0.95 3.95
CA VAL A 41 4.07 -2.39 4.03
C VAL A 41 3.58 -2.81 5.40
N GLU A 42 2.67 -3.78 5.41
CA GLU A 42 2.55 -4.73 6.50
C GLU A 42 3.07 -6.07 5.95
N GLY A 43 4.09 -6.65 6.57
CA GLY A 43 4.61 -7.91 6.08
C GLY A 43 6.08 -8.17 6.38
N ALA A 44 6.54 -9.31 5.85
CA ALA A 44 7.91 -9.78 5.94
C ALA A 44 8.35 -10.41 4.61
N TRP A 45 9.65 -10.34 4.33
CA TRP A 45 10.29 -10.93 3.15
C TRP A 45 11.70 -11.42 3.49
N SER A 46 12.33 -12.14 2.58
CA SER A 46 13.65 -12.77 2.75
C SER A 46 14.86 -11.82 2.60
N GLY A 47 14.63 -10.50 2.53
CA GLY A 47 15.66 -9.50 2.24
C GLY A 47 15.86 -8.48 3.37
N GLU A 48 16.74 -7.51 3.15
CA GLU A 48 16.96 -6.41 4.11
C GLU A 48 15.71 -5.54 4.22
N PHE A 49 15.15 -5.44 5.43
CA PHE A 49 13.88 -4.75 5.66
C PHE A 49 13.95 -3.26 5.28
N ALA A 50 15.05 -2.59 5.61
CA ALA A 50 15.24 -1.16 5.34
C ALA A 50 15.23 -0.80 3.84
N GLN A 51 15.46 -1.77 2.94
CA GLN A 51 15.50 -1.51 1.51
C GLN A 51 14.11 -1.55 0.84
N GLY A 52 13.09 -2.13 1.50
CA GLY A 52 11.73 -2.20 0.93
C GLY A 52 11.63 -3.02 -0.36
N GLU A 53 12.52 -3.99 -0.56
CA GLU A 53 12.64 -4.78 -1.79
C GLU A 53 11.60 -5.92 -1.87
N PHE A 54 10.46 -5.82 -1.19
CA PHE A 54 9.44 -6.87 -1.15
C PHE A 54 8.80 -7.20 -2.51
N LEU A 55 8.98 -6.35 -3.53
CA LEU A 55 8.59 -6.63 -4.91
C LEU A 55 9.58 -7.53 -5.65
N ASP A 56 10.83 -7.57 -5.21
CA ASP A 56 11.96 -8.17 -5.92
C ASP A 56 12.53 -9.41 -5.18
N ASN A 57 11.91 -9.78 -4.05
CA ASN A 57 12.31 -10.94 -3.26
C ASN A 57 11.51 -12.20 -3.61
N ASP A 58 12.17 -13.36 -3.50
CA ASP A 58 11.58 -14.68 -3.79
C ASP A 58 10.37 -15.01 -2.90
N TRP A 59 10.34 -14.46 -1.69
CA TRP A 59 9.28 -14.69 -0.72
C TRP A 59 8.83 -13.39 -0.07
N PHE A 60 7.52 -13.17 -0.08
CA PHE A 60 6.85 -12.08 0.59
C PHE A 60 5.55 -12.59 1.24
N CYS A 61 5.30 -12.18 2.48
CA CYS A 61 4.07 -12.41 3.20
C CYS A 61 3.57 -11.08 3.76
N GLY A 62 2.41 -10.63 3.29
CA GLY A 62 1.81 -9.36 3.69
C GLY A 62 1.23 -8.63 2.49
N THR A 63 1.03 -7.33 2.63
CA THR A 63 0.53 -6.42 1.60
C THR A 63 1.19 -5.05 1.73
N GLY A 64 1.26 -4.33 0.62
CA GLY A 64 1.89 -3.03 0.61
C GLY A 64 2.04 -2.46 -0.78
N ALA A 65 2.76 -1.35 -0.90
CA ALA A 65 3.04 -0.75 -2.18
C ALA A 65 4.38 -0.01 -2.19
N ARG A 66 4.99 0.06 -3.37
CA ARG A 66 6.25 0.75 -3.61
C ARG A 66 6.13 1.66 -4.82
N LEU A 67 6.73 2.85 -4.75
CA LEU A 67 6.92 3.74 -5.88
C LEU A 67 8.01 3.18 -6.81
N CYS A 68 7.69 3.13 -8.10
CA CYS A 68 8.60 2.75 -9.16
C CYS A 68 8.55 3.83 -10.24
N GLY A 69 9.35 4.89 -10.05
CA GLY A 69 9.33 6.07 -10.92
C GLY A 69 8.03 6.87 -10.79
N ASP A 70 7.24 6.90 -11.87
CA ASP A 70 5.95 7.61 -11.93
C ASP A 70 4.75 6.72 -11.60
N LYS A 71 4.99 5.47 -11.20
CA LYS A 71 3.98 4.47 -10.88
C LYS A 71 4.07 4.06 -9.42
N ILE A 72 2.94 3.57 -8.90
CA ILE A 72 2.88 2.79 -7.68
C ILE A 72 2.52 1.36 -8.02
N ILE A 73 3.25 0.41 -7.46
CA ILE A 73 3.01 -1.03 -7.61
C ILE A 73 2.53 -1.56 -6.27
N PHE A 74 1.38 -2.23 -6.28
CA PHE A 74 0.81 -2.87 -5.09
C PHE A 74 1.14 -4.35 -5.09
N SER A 75 1.55 -4.85 -3.93
CA SER A 75 1.77 -6.27 -3.68
C SER A 75 0.53 -6.89 -3.05
N THR A 76 0.02 -7.95 -3.66
CA THR A 76 -1.08 -8.78 -3.14
C THR A 76 -0.52 -9.81 -2.15
N PRO A 77 -1.33 -10.31 -1.19
CA PRO A 77 -0.87 -11.37 -0.31
C PRO A 77 -0.54 -12.64 -1.12
N SER A 78 0.46 -13.39 -0.67
CA SER A 78 0.87 -14.68 -1.24
C SER A 78 -0.02 -15.86 -0.84
N HIS A 79 -1.03 -15.62 0.01
CA HIS A 79 -1.95 -16.62 0.54
C HIS A 79 -3.41 -16.27 0.19
N VAL A 80 -4.31 -17.25 0.25
CA VAL A 80 -5.69 -17.13 -0.26
C VAL A 80 -6.73 -16.61 0.74
N ALA A 81 -6.33 -16.32 1.99
CA ALA A 81 -7.28 -15.98 3.05
C ALA A 81 -7.87 -14.56 2.91
N TYR A 82 -7.09 -13.64 2.33
CA TYR A 82 -7.46 -12.24 2.14
C TYR A 82 -7.00 -11.77 0.76
N GLY A 83 -7.47 -10.59 0.34
CA GLY A 83 -7.15 -10.04 -0.97
C GLY A 83 -7.00 -8.53 -0.94
N LEU A 84 -6.27 -8.01 -1.93
CA LEU A 84 -6.24 -6.57 -2.20
C LEU A 84 -7.40 -6.21 -3.11
N PHE A 85 -8.24 -5.28 -2.68
CA PHE A 85 -9.40 -4.83 -3.45
C PHE A 85 -9.15 -3.45 -4.00
N SER A 86 -9.55 -3.21 -5.26
CA SER A 86 -9.51 -1.88 -5.85
C SER A 86 -10.84 -1.48 -6.48
N LYS A 87 -11.15 -0.20 -6.38
CA LYS A 87 -12.31 0.42 -7.01
C LYS A 87 -11.84 1.67 -7.75
N LYS A 88 -12.17 1.74 -9.04
CA LYS A 88 -12.09 3.01 -9.77
C LYS A 88 -13.34 3.83 -9.45
N CYS A 89 -13.18 4.94 -8.75
CA CYS A 89 -14.28 5.86 -8.52
C CYS A 89 -14.49 6.71 -9.79
N VAL A 90 -15.71 6.68 -10.35
CA VAL A 90 -16.11 7.53 -11.48
C VAL A 90 -17.01 8.64 -10.93
N GLY A 91 -16.40 9.72 -10.45
CA GLY A 91 -17.09 11.00 -10.27
C GLY A 91 -17.00 11.82 -11.55
N GLY A 92 -18.01 12.64 -11.85
CA GLY A 92 -17.99 13.57 -12.98
C GLY A 92 -16.82 14.56 -12.86
N GLY A 93 -15.68 14.19 -13.45
CA GLY A 93 -14.40 14.88 -13.31
C GLY A 93 -13.35 14.01 -12.60
N THR A 94 -12.46 13.41 -13.40
CA THR A 94 -11.23 12.68 -12.99
C THR A 94 -11.44 11.46 -12.09
N GLY A 95 -11.59 10.29 -12.70
CA GLY A 95 -11.69 9.04 -11.97
C GLY A 95 -10.39 8.67 -11.24
N SER A 96 -10.47 8.45 -9.94
CA SER A 96 -9.34 8.12 -9.06
C SER A 96 -9.47 6.65 -8.61
N PRO A 97 -8.45 5.80 -8.82
CA PRO A 97 -8.44 4.46 -8.26
C PRO A 97 -8.17 4.52 -6.75
N ILE A 98 -8.93 3.73 -6.01
CA ILE A 98 -8.74 3.53 -4.57
C ILE A 98 -8.50 2.05 -4.32
N ALA A 99 -7.49 1.70 -3.53
CA ALA A 99 -7.14 0.35 -3.12
C ALA A 99 -7.26 0.22 -1.59
N TYR A 100 -7.84 -0.88 -1.11
CA TYR A 100 -8.06 -1.14 0.32
C TYR A 100 -7.72 -2.61 0.64
N PHE A 101 -7.22 -2.83 1.87
CA PHE A 101 -7.03 -4.14 2.47
C PHE A 101 -7.82 -4.23 3.80
N PHE A 102 -8.37 -5.40 4.12
CA PHE A 102 -9.15 -5.66 5.36
C PHE A 102 -8.38 -6.59 6.29
#